data_AF-A0A1M4YI22-F1
#
_entry.id   AF-A0A1M4YI22-F1
#
_cell.length_a   1.000
_cell.length_b   1.000
_cell.length_c   1.000
_cell.angle_alpha   90.00
_cell.angle_beta   90.00
_cell.angle_gamma   90.00
#
_symmetry.space_group_name_H-M   'P 1'
#
loop_
_entity.id
_entity.type
_entity.pdbx_description
1 polymer ?
#
loop_
_entity_poly.entity_id
_entity_poly.type
_entity_poly.pdbx_seq_one_letter_code
_entity_poly.pdbx_strand_id
1 'polypeptide(L)'
;MKLNKTLLIITICFLLVNLLFFKHSETLNGGRAMIYIIIFPVFWIATLVTVGILAYRNRKKWFNKKMRISTIVFLILCTPLSIWGFSALTRPEIQLSGTGYNPTNGITIKTETWIYNSGQTAVRKFWKLDKVNSTNSEESEYKKDSIWVYFDKKGDTLKVEKYKNDKLIETTELKK
;
A
#
# COMPACT_ATOMS: atom_id res chain seq x y z
N MET A 1 21.53 12.60 26.05
CA MET A 1 20.94 13.55 25.08
C MET A 1 19.65 14.13 25.68
N LYS A 2 19.44 15.46 25.68
CA LYS A 2 18.20 16.03 26.25
C LYS A 2 17.10 16.06 25.19
N LEU A 3 15.93 15.53 25.54
CA LEU A 3 14.77 15.44 24.64
C LEU A 3 14.00 16.75 24.59
N ASN A 4 13.60 17.17 23.39
CA ASN A 4 12.67 18.27 23.18
C ASN A 4 11.24 17.76 23.36
N LYS A 5 10.75 17.78 24.60
CA LYS A 5 9.42 17.24 24.97
C LYS A 5 8.28 17.84 24.13
N THR A 6 8.32 19.14 23.86
CA THR A 6 7.30 19.81 23.04
C THR A 6 7.28 19.26 21.62
N LEU A 7 8.44 19.16 21.00
CA LEU A 7 8.54 18.67 19.62
C LEU A 7 8.24 17.17 19.54
N LEU A 8 8.63 16.38 20.55
CA LEU A 8 8.28 14.97 20.67
C LEU A 8 6.77 14.76 20.66
N ILE A 9 6.02 15.53 21.45
CA ILE A 9 4.54 15.45 21.48
C ILE A 9 3.98 15.76 20.10
N ILE A 10 4.46 16.82 19.44
CA ILE A 10 4.03 17.19 18.09
C ILE A 10 4.32 16.06 17.10
N THR A 11 5.50 15.44 17.17
CA THR A 11 5.87 14.30 16.32
C THR A 11 4.95 13.11 16.54
N ILE A 12 4.64 12.76 17.79
CA ILE A 12 3.72 11.67 18.11
C ILE A 12 2.33 11.96 17.55
N CYS A 13 1.80 13.17 17.77
CA CYS A 13 0.52 13.59 17.22
C CYS A 13 0.51 13.53 15.69
N PHE A 14 1.55 14.03 15.03
CA PHE A 14 1.68 13.99 13.57
C PHE A 14 1.65 12.55 13.04
N LEU A 15 2.40 11.64 13.65
CA LEU A 15 2.44 10.24 13.24
C LEU A 15 1.09 9.55 13.47
N LEU A 16 0.44 9.80 14.62
CA LEU A 16 -0.89 9.27 14.92
C LEU A 16 -1.94 9.74 13.93
N VAL A 17 -1.96 11.03 13.57
CA VAL A 17 -2.90 11.57 12.59
C VAL A 17 -2.68 10.95 11.22
N ASN A 18 -1.42 10.81 10.76
CA ASN A 18 -1.15 10.14 9.49
C ASN A 18 -1.60 8.68 9.50
N LEU A 19 -1.40 7.96 10.61
CA LEU A 19 -1.86 6.58 10.76
C LEU A 19 -3.40 6.49 10.72
N LEU A 20 -4.10 7.43 11.34
CA LEU A 20 -5.56 7.52 11.29
C LEU A 20 -6.06 7.83 9.88
N PHE A 21 -5.42 8.76 9.17
CA PHE A 21 -5.73 9.06 7.77
C PHE A 21 -5.52 7.85 6.87
N PHE A 22 -4.41 7.14 7.06
CA PHE A 22 -4.12 5.92 6.30
C PHE A 22 -5.19 4.85 6.54
N LYS A 23 -5.49 4.53 7.81
CA LYS A 23 -6.54 3.56 8.16
C LYS A 23 -7.91 3.96 7.61
N HIS A 24 -8.28 5.24 7.72
CA HIS A 24 -9.56 5.67 7.17
C HIS A 24 -9.58 5.57 5.65
N SER A 25 -8.47 5.89 4.97
CA SER A 25 -8.38 5.72 3.51
C SER A 25 -8.56 4.26 3.06
N GLU A 26 -8.07 3.28 3.84
CA GLU A 26 -8.27 1.85 3.56
C GLU A 26 -9.73 1.42 3.68
N THR A 27 -10.53 2.08 4.53
CA THR A 27 -11.96 1.79 4.69
C THR A 27 -12.83 2.37 3.56
N LEU A 28 -12.27 3.21 2.70
CA LEU A 28 -13.01 3.89 1.64
C LEU A 28 -12.86 3.15 0.31
N ASN A 29 -13.98 2.92 -0.39
CA ASN A 29 -13.96 2.32 -1.72
C ASN A 29 -13.39 3.31 -2.74
N GLY A 30 -12.35 2.87 -3.47
CA GLY A 30 -11.77 3.45 -4.69
C GLY A 30 -11.89 4.97 -4.82
N GLY A 31 -12.97 5.45 -5.45
CA GLY A 31 -13.19 6.88 -5.72
C GLY A 31 -13.26 7.76 -4.48
N ARG A 32 -13.78 7.27 -3.35
CA ARG A 32 -13.84 8.04 -2.10
C ARG A 32 -12.46 8.17 -1.46
N ALA A 33 -11.59 7.18 -1.62
CA ALA A 33 -10.22 7.23 -1.12
C ALA A 33 -9.37 8.29 -1.84
N MET A 34 -9.73 8.71 -3.06
CA MET A 34 -9.00 9.75 -3.79
C MET A 34 -8.98 11.11 -3.08
N ILE A 35 -9.91 11.40 -2.16
CA ILE A 35 -9.88 12.65 -1.40
C ILE A 35 -8.57 12.82 -0.61
N TYR A 36 -7.92 11.71 -0.24
CA TYR A 36 -6.65 11.71 0.46
C TYR A 36 -5.48 12.20 -0.38
N ILE A 37 -5.59 12.19 -1.71
CA ILE A 37 -4.61 12.83 -2.61
C ILE A 37 -4.50 14.33 -2.31
N ILE A 38 -5.57 14.96 -1.80
CA ILE A 38 -5.61 16.37 -1.43
C ILE A 38 -5.36 16.55 0.07
N ILE A 39 -5.99 15.72 0.93
CA ILE A 39 -5.88 15.85 2.39
C ILE A 39 -4.43 15.69 2.86
N PHE A 40 -3.68 14.69 2.36
CA PHE A 40 -2.31 14.45 2.80
C PHE A 40 -1.38 15.65 2.50
N PRO A 41 -1.29 16.17 1.25
CA PRO A 41 -0.47 17.35 0.97
C PRO A 41 -0.85 18.58 1.78
N VAL A 42 -2.15 18.87 1.92
CA VAL A 42 -2.62 20.03 2.70
C VAL A 42 -2.20 19.89 4.17
N PHE A 43 -2.41 18.73 4.77
CA PHE A 43 -2.01 18.44 6.15
C PHE A 43 -0.49 18.56 6.34
N TRP A 44 0.30 18.05 5.41
CA TRP A 44 1.76 18.11 5.47
C TRP A 44 2.28 19.54 5.33
N ILE A 45 1.76 20.32 4.39
CA ILE A 45 2.12 21.74 4.22
C ILE A 45 1.76 22.53 5.48
N ALA A 46 0.55 22.35 6.01
CA ALA A 46 0.12 23.02 7.25
C ALA A 46 1.03 22.66 8.43
N THR A 47 1.42 21.38 8.55
CA THR A 47 2.33 20.92 9.59
C THR A 47 3.73 21.54 9.44
N LEU A 48 4.29 21.54 8.23
CA LEU A 48 5.61 22.12 7.95
C LEU A 48 5.65 23.62 8.27
N VAL A 49 4.61 24.37 7.88
CA VAL A 49 4.50 25.80 8.19
C VAL A 49 4.41 26.02 9.69
N THR A 50 3.52 25.29 10.38
CA THR A 50 3.31 25.44 11.84
C THR A 50 4.56 25.11 12.63
N VAL A 51 5.18 23.96 12.35
CA VAL A 51 6.40 23.50 13.01
C VAL A 51 7.59 24.40 12.66
N GLY A 52 7.66 24.89 11.42
CA GLY A 52 8.68 25.84 10.97
C GLY A 52 8.62 27.17 11.73
N ILE A 53 7.42 27.76 11.87
CA ILE A 53 7.22 28.98 12.66
C ILE A 53 7.59 28.74 14.13
N LEU A 54 7.16 27.62 14.72
CA LEU A 54 7.49 27.28 16.12
C LEU A 54 8.99 27.07 16.32
N ALA A 55 9.66 26.40 15.39
CA ALA A 55 11.09 26.18 15.42
C ALA A 55 11.87 27.48 15.28
N TYR A 56 11.43 28.40 14.41
CA TYR A 56 12.03 29.72 14.26
C TYR A 56 11.90 30.56 15.53
N ARG A 57 10.69 30.62 16.12
CA ARG A 57 10.44 31.36 17.38
C ARG A 57 11.26 30.82 18.53
N ASN A 58 11.39 29.50 18.65
CA ASN A 58 12.09 28.84 19.74
C ASN A 58 13.56 28.50 19.43
N ARG A 59 14.13 29.06 18.36
CA ARG A 59 15.41 28.60 17.79
C ARG A 59 16.56 28.55 18.81
N LYS A 60 16.68 29.59 19.66
CA LYS A 60 17.73 29.70 20.68
C LYS A 60 17.64 28.59 21.74
N LYS A 61 16.42 28.15 22.07
CA LYS A 61 16.16 27.10 23.07
C LYS A 61 16.28 25.70 22.47
N TRP A 62 15.69 25.48 21.29
CA TRP A 62 15.60 24.15 20.67
C TRP A 62 16.91 23.70 20.01
N PHE A 63 17.67 24.62 19.41
CA PHE A 63 18.93 24.30 18.72
C PHE A 63 20.18 24.48 19.59
N ASN A 64 20.03 24.52 20.93
CA ASN A 64 21.17 24.50 21.85
C ASN A 64 21.94 23.16 21.75
N LYS A 65 23.25 23.15 21.98
CA LYS A 65 24.17 22.00 21.90
C LYS A 65 23.65 20.73 22.59
N LYS A 66 22.87 20.86 23.68
CA LYS A 66 22.27 19.73 24.42
C LYS A 66 21.03 19.10 23.77
N MET A 67 20.28 19.85 22.95
CA MET A 67 18.96 19.47 22.38
C MET A 67 18.91 19.55 20.83
N ARG A 68 20.00 19.99 20.20
CA ARG A 68 20.07 20.19 18.74
C ARG A 68 19.76 18.90 17.97
N ILE A 69 20.39 17.79 18.36
CA ILE A 69 20.23 16.49 17.67
C ILE A 69 18.78 16.00 17.78
N SER A 70 18.21 15.97 18.98
CA SER A 70 16.82 15.53 19.18
C SER A 70 15.83 16.42 18.43
N THR A 71 16.07 17.74 18.41
CA THR A 71 15.23 18.67 17.64
C THR A 71 15.29 18.38 16.15
N ILE A 72 16.48 18.19 15.56
CA ILE A 72 16.63 17.87 14.13
C ILE A 72 15.93 16.55 13.78
N VAL A 73 16.13 15.51 14.58
CA VAL A 73 15.48 14.20 14.37
C VAL A 73 13.96 14.33 14.39
N PHE A 74 13.39 15.00 15.40
CA PHE A 74 11.95 15.18 15.49
C PHE A 74 11.38 16.07 14.38
N LEU A 75 12.13 17.07 13.91
CA LEU A 75 11.72 17.87 12.76
C LEU A 75 11.62 17.01 11.51
N ILE A 76 12.61 16.15 11.24
CA ILE A 76 12.58 15.20 10.12
C ILE A 76 11.40 14.25 10.25
N LEU A 77 11.13 13.74 11.46
CA LEU A 77 9.99 12.85 11.70
C LEU A 77 8.62 13.52 11.47
N CYS A 78 8.53 14.85 11.63
CA CYS A 78 7.35 15.65 11.30
C CYS A 78 7.22 16.00 9.80
N THR A 79 8.07 15.46 8.93
CA THR A 79 7.99 15.69 7.48
C THR A 79 7.43 14.47 6.74
N PRO A 80 6.92 14.64 5.51
CA PRO A 80 6.50 13.50 4.66
C PRO A 80 7.60 12.46 4.42
N LEU A 81 8.87 12.84 4.56
CA LEU A 81 10.02 11.94 4.40
C LEU A 81 9.96 10.75 5.36
N SER A 82 9.46 10.95 6.59
CA SER A 82 9.35 9.86 7.57
C SER A 82 8.31 8.82 7.12
N ILE A 83 7.21 9.28 6.52
CA ILE A 83 6.14 8.45 5.98
C ILE A 83 6.63 7.71 4.75
N TRP A 84 7.32 8.39 3.84
CA TRP A 84 7.89 7.78 2.64
C TRP A 84 8.96 6.75 2.98
N GLY A 85 9.84 7.05 3.94
CA GLY A 85 10.85 6.10 4.43
C GLY A 85 10.19 4.85 5.03
N PHE A 86 9.18 5.02 5.87
CA PHE A 86 8.45 3.89 6.45
C PHE A 86 7.71 3.08 5.38
N SER A 87 7.04 3.74 4.43
CA SER A 87 6.36 3.06 3.31
C SER A 87 7.35 2.26 2.47
N ALA A 88 8.52 2.82 2.16
CA ALA A 88 9.54 2.10 1.38
C ALA A 88 10.04 0.83 2.09
N LEU A 89 10.18 0.88 3.42
CA LEU A 89 10.64 -0.26 4.23
C LEU A 89 9.58 -1.35 4.42
N THR A 90 8.30 -0.98 4.37
CA THR A 90 7.17 -1.91 4.62
C THR A 90 6.42 -2.30 3.36
N ARG A 91 6.88 -1.87 2.17
CA ARG A 91 6.29 -2.27 0.90
C ARG A 91 6.37 -3.78 0.73
N PRO A 92 5.23 -4.47 0.52
CA PRO A 92 5.24 -5.90 0.25
C PRO A 92 6.02 -6.17 -1.04
N GLU A 93 6.66 -7.34 -1.15
CA GLU A 93 7.43 -7.69 -2.36
C GLU A 93 6.54 -7.83 -3.60
N ILE A 94 5.29 -8.25 -3.39
CA ILE A 94 4.28 -8.47 -4.42
C ILE A 94 3.01 -7.69 -4.03
N GLN A 95 2.42 -6.99 -4.98
CA GLN A 95 1.17 -6.24 -4.79
C GLN A 95 0.19 -6.50 -5.94
N LEU A 96 -1.11 -6.40 -5.64
CA LEU A 96 -2.15 -6.49 -6.67
C LEU A 96 -2.04 -5.26 -7.57
N SER A 97 -1.79 -5.49 -8.86
CA SER A 97 -1.74 -4.43 -9.88
C SER A 97 -3.12 -4.13 -10.45
N GLY A 98 -4.01 -5.12 -10.48
CA GLY A 98 -5.34 -4.91 -11.02
C GLY A 98 -6.15 -6.19 -11.14
N THR A 99 -7.46 -6.00 -11.25
CA THR A 99 -8.45 -7.04 -11.48
C THR A 99 -9.19 -6.74 -12.77
N GLY A 100 -9.25 -7.71 -13.67
CA GLY A 100 -9.98 -7.64 -14.93
C GLY A 100 -11.10 -8.65 -14.96
N TYR A 101 -12.17 -8.32 -15.68
CA TYR A 101 -13.31 -9.20 -15.92
C TYR A 101 -13.56 -9.26 -17.42
N ASN A 102 -13.46 -10.44 -18.01
CA ASN A 102 -13.67 -10.63 -19.44
C ASN A 102 -14.83 -11.60 -19.69
N PRO A 103 -16.04 -11.10 -20.02
CA PRO A 103 -17.17 -11.92 -20.40
C PRO A 103 -17.04 -12.40 -21.86
N THR A 104 -17.15 -13.71 -22.10
CA THR A 104 -17.11 -14.31 -23.43
C THR A 104 -17.94 -15.61 -23.45
N ASN A 105 -18.84 -15.76 -24.43
CA ASN A 105 -19.58 -17.00 -24.69
C ASN A 105 -20.26 -17.64 -23.46
N GLY A 106 -21.03 -16.90 -22.67
CA GLY A 106 -21.73 -17.47 -21.51
C GLY A 106 -20.90 -17.51 -20.22
N ILE A 107 -19.59 -17.21 -20.29
CA ILE A 107 -18.64 -17.35 -19.19
C ILE A 107 -17.95 -16.00 -18.96
N THR A 108 -17.66 -15.66 -17.70
CA THR A 108 -16.78 -14.54 -17.35
C THR A 108 -15.49 -15.06 -16.74
N ILE A 109 -14.36 -14.57 -17.22
CA ILE A 109 -13.04 -14.85 -16.63
C ILE A 109 -12.64 -13.66 -15.76
N LYS A 110 -12.53 -13.87 -14.44
CA LYS A 110 -11.89 -12.93 -13.53
C LYS A 110 -10.38 -13.17 -13.58
N THR A 111 -9.62 -12.12 -13.79
CA THR A 111 -8.15 -12.15 -13.78
C THR A 111 -7.64 -11.20 -12.72
N GLU A 112 -6.81 -11.69 -11.80
CA GLU A 112 -6.03 -10.83 -10.91
C GLU A 112 -4.56 -10.88 -11.32
N THR A 113 -3.96 -9.71 -11.53
CA THR A 113 -2.54 -9.58 -11.84
C THR A 113 -1.83 -9.00 -10.64
N TRP A 114 -0.87 -9.75 -10.10
CA TRP A 114 0.00 -9.35 -9.01
C TRP A 114 1.40 -9.11 -9.57
N ILE A 115 2.03 -8.00 -9.18
CA ILE A 115 3.35 -7.58 -9.68
C ILE A 115 4.36 -7.51 -8.54
N TYR A 116 5.62 -7.79 -8.87
CA TYR A 116 6.76 -7.46 -8.03
C TYR A 116 6.92 -5.94 -7.92
N ASN A 117 7.64 -5.49 -6.89
CA ASN A 117 8.06 -4.09 -6.77
C ASN A 117 8.90 -3.60 -7.97
N SER A 118 9.49 -4.50 -8.75
CA SER A 118 10.19 -4.18 -10.02
C SER A 118 9.23 -3.85 -11.18
N GLY A 119 7.92 -4.01 -11.00
CA GLY A 119 6.90 -3.87 -12.04
C GLY A 119 6.65 -5.13 -12.86
N GLN A 120 7.48 -6.18 -12.70
CA GLN A 120 7.28 -7.45 -13.39
C GLN A 120 6.10 -8.22 -12.82
N THR A 121 5.38 -8.97 -13.66
CA THR A 121 4.30 -9.85 -13.18
C THR A 121 4.89 -10.92 -12.27
N ALA A 122 4.33 -11.09 -11.07
CA ALA A 122 4.69 -12.13 -10.12
C ALA A 122 3.71 -13.30 -10.20
N VAL A 123 2.41 -13.01 -10.20
CA VAL A 123 1.36 -14.02 -10.26
C VAL A 123 0.20 -13.51 -11.11
N ARG A 124 -0.34 -14.37 -11.97
CA ARG A 124 -1.67 -14.17 -12.57
C ARG A 124 -2.60 -15.27 -12.11
N LYS A 125 -3.74 -14.87 -11.58
CA LYS A 125 -4.79 -15.78 -11.11
C LYS A 125 -6.00 -15.65 -12.00
N PHE A 126 -6.57 -16.78 -12.39
CA PHE A 126 -7.72 -16.86 -13.26
C PHE A 126 -8.83 -17.63 -12.56
N TRP A 127 -10.04 -17.07 -12.51
CA TRP A 127 -11.24 -17.75 -12.04
C TRP A 127 -12.28 -17.75 -13.15
N LYS A 128 -13.02 -18.85 -13.25
CA LYS A 128 -14.11 -19.00 -14.20
C LYS A 128 -15.45 -18.78 -13.50
N LEU A 129 -16.30 -17.95 -14.07
CA LEU A 129 -17.69 -17.77 -13.66
C LEU A 129 -18.58 -18.20 -14.82
N ASP A 130 -19.46 -19.17 -14.64
CA ASP A 130 -20.43 -19.58 -15.68
C ASP A 130 -21.67 -18.63 -15.65
N LYS A 131 -21.42 -17.32 -15.76
CA LYS A 131 -22.44 -16.27 -15.93
C LYS A 131 -21.90 -15.16 -16.82
N VAL A 132 -22.78 -14.58 -17.63
CA VAL A 132 -22.46 -13.50 -18.59
C VAL A 132 -22.33 -12.12 -17.92
N ASN A 133 -22.93 -11.92 -16.75
CA ASN A 133 -23.06 -10.59 -16.13
C ASN A 133 -22.40 -10.58 -14.73
N SER A 134 -21.27 -9.88 -14.60
CA SER A 134 -20.41 -9.89 -13.40
C SER A 134 -20.53 -8.64 -12.51
N THR A 135 -21.31 -7.63 -12.93
CA THR A 135 -21.41 -6.34 -12.24
C THR A 135 -22.16 -6.40 -10.91
N ASN A 136 -22.95 -7.46 -10.66
CA ASN A 136 -23.74 -7.67 -9.44
C ASN A 136 -23.50 -9.03 -8.76
N SER A 137 -22.42 -9.74 -9.10
CA SER A 137 -22.12 -11.06 -8.51
C SER A 137 -21.35 -10.91 -7.21
N GLU A 138 -21.83 -11.57 -6.14
CA GLU A 138 -21.08 -11.65 -4.88
C GLU A 138 -19.78 -12.46 -5.07
N GLU A 139 -18.74 -12.18 -4.25
CA GLU A 139 -17.45 -12.89 -4.34
C GLU A 139 -17.59 -14.41 -4.12
N SER A 140 -18.65 -14.81 -3.41
CA SER A 140 -19.11 -16.19 -3.19
C SER A 140 -19.60 -16.91 -4.46
N GLU A 141 -19.93 -16.18 -5.53
CA GLU A 141 -20.45 -16.73 -6.80
C GLU A 141 -19.35 -17.15 -7.78
N TYR A 142 -18.11 -16.65 -7.62
CA TYR A 142 -16.99 -17.07 -8.46
C TYR A 142 -16.70 -18.54 -8.17
N LYS A 143 -16.64 -19.37 -9.22
CA LYS A 143 -16.30 -20.79 -9.02
C LYS A 143 -14.92 -20.86 -8.38
N LYS A 144 -14.85 -21.66 -7.33
CA LYS A 144 -13.65 -22.04 -6.59
C LYS A 144 -12.57 -22.73 -7.44
N ASP A 145 -12.88 -23.01 -8.70
CA ASP A 145 -11.93 -23.54 -9.68
C ASP A 145 -11.10 -22.38 -10.21
N SER A 146 -9.77 -22.48 -10.07
CA SER A 146 -8.87 -21.40 -10.47
C SER A 146 -7.55 -21.92 -11.00
N ILE A 147 -6.89 -21.11 -11.83
CA ILE A 147 -5.55 -21.40 -12.35
C ILE A 147 -4.64 -20.26 -11.94
N TRP A 148 -3.53 -20.60 -11.29
CA TRP A 148 -2.58 -19.62 -10.77
C TRP A 148 -1.26 -19.85 -11.51
N VAL A 149 -0.78 -18.82 -12.19
CA VAL A 149 0.46 -18.84 -12.95
C VAL A 149 1.47 -17.96 -12.24
N TYR A 150 2.59 -18.53 -11.86
CA TYR A 150 3.65 -17.86 -11.12
C TYR A 150 4.83 -17.60 -12.04
N PHE A 151 5.43 -16.43 -11.90
CA PHE A 151 6.54 -15.97 -12.72
C PHE A 151 7.72 -15.60 -11.83
N ASP A 152 8.93 -15.73 -12.36
CA ASP A 152 10.13 -15.21 -11.70
C ASP A 152 10.28 -13.69 -11.92
N LYS A 153 11.27 -13.09 -11.28
CA LYS A 153 11.55 -11.65 -11.43
C LYS A 153 12.01 -11.23 -12.83
N LYS A 154 12.31 -12.18 -13.72
CA LYS A 154 12.67 -11.96 -15.13
C LYS A 154 11.46 -12.11 -16.06
N GLY A 155 10.33 -12.59 -15.54
CA GLY A 155 9.09 -12.83 -16.29
C GLY A 155 8.94 -14.26 -16.81
N ASP A 156 9.85 -15.17 -16.45
CA ASP A 156 9.77 -16.58 -16.85
C ASP A 156 8.74 -17.33 -15.98
N THR A 157 7.89 -18.15 -16.58
CA THR A 157 6.92 -18.96 -15.83
C THR A 157 7.64 -19.99 -14.97
N LEU A 158 7.42 -19.95 -13.66
CA LEU A 158 7.99 -20.87 -12.68
C LEU A 158 7.12 -22.10 -12.46
N LYS A 159 5.83 -21.88 -12.27
CA LYS A 159 4.87 -22.96 -12.03
C LYS A 159 3.45 -22.53 -12.37
N VAL A 160 2.64 -23.53 -12.67
CA VAL A 160 1.19 -23.38 -12.86
C VAL A 160 0.50 -24.30 -11.86
N GLU A 161 -0.43 -23.74 -11.10
CA GLU A 161 -1.26 -24.47 -10.16
C GLU A 161 -2.71 -24.45 -10.64
N LYS A 162 -3.38 -25.60 -10.62
CA LYS A 162 -4.81 -25.71 -10.88
C LYS A 162 -5.52 -26.12 -9.61
N TYR A 163 -6.59 -25.40 -9.34
CA TYR A 163 -7.45 -25.62 -8.18
C TYR A 163 -8.83 -26.03 -8.65
N LYS A 164 -9.44 -26.95 -7.92
CA LYS A 164 -10.85 -27.31 -8.03
C LYS A 164 -11.49 -27.23 -6.65
N ASN A 165 -12.56 -26.46 -6.50
CA ASN A 165 -13.19 -26.24 -5.20
C ASN A 165 -12.21 -25.77 -4.12
N ASP A 166 -11.31 -24.83 -4.45
CA ASP A 166 -10.24 -24.29 -3.59
C ASP A 166 -9.18 -25.32 -3.15
N LYS A 167 -9.24 -26.53 -3.69
CA LYS A 167 -8.25 -27.58 -3.45
C LYS A 167 -7.29 -27.66 -4.62
N LEU A 168 -6.00 -27.61 -4.32
CA LEU A 168 -4.95 -27.84 -5.32
C LEU A 168 -5.10 -29.25 -5.88
N ILE A 169 -5.32 -29.36 -7.19
CA ILE A 169 -5.47 -30.65 -7.88
C ILE A 169 -4.27 -30.97 -8.77
N GLU A 170 -3.53 -29.96 -9.21
CA GLU A 170 -2.41 -30.13 -10.11
C GLU A 170 -1.40 -29.00 -9.92
N THR A 171 -0.13 -29.35 -9.88
CA THR A 171 0.99 -28.40 -9.95
C THR A 171 1.91 -28.84 -11.08
N THR A 172 2.16 -27.93 -12.02
CA THR A 172 3.16 -28.10 -13.08
C THR A 172 4.30 -27.16 -12.78
N GLU A 173 5.45 -27.69 -12.37
CA GLU A 173 6.68 -26.92 -12.27
C GLU A 173 7.33 -26.82 -13.64
N LEU A 174 7.61 -25.59 -14.07
CA LEU A 174 8.37 -25.31 -15.28
C LEU A 174 9.78 -24.95 -14.81
N LYS A 175 10.57 -25.99 -14.50
CA LYS A 175 11.98 -25.80 -14.18
C LYS A 175 12.69 -25.17 -15.39
N LYS A 176 13.59 -24.24 -15.10
CA LYS A 176 14.61 -23.79 -16.04
C LYS A 176 15.51 -24.94 -16.45
#